data_AF-A0A3B0ZWX5-F1
#
_entry.id   AF-A0A3B0ZWX5-F1
#
_cell.length_a   1.000
_cell.length_b   1.000
_cell.length_c   1.000
_cell.angle_alpha   90.00
_cell.angle_beta   90.00
_cell.angle_gamma   90.00
#
_symmetry.space_group_name_H-M   'P 1'
#
loop_
_entity.id
_entity.type
_entity.pdbx_description
1 polymer ?
#
loop_
_entity_poly.entity_id
_entity_poly.type
_entity_poly.pdbx_seq_one_letter_code
_entity_poly.pdbx_strand_id
1 'polypeptide(L)'
;MPVLFLNNAQAELTLPEPDPVKKLQVLGMSKNCEVEPVFNGRACIYEINKGAKETVVLVHGLNAEAARWYAQIAALKDKYHVISFDLPGFGQSSRSNKLYSPTNYARFVHYVTQKYIAKPFYLIGHSMGGAIALRYSAMYPADVKRLVLADVGGVLHQYSYAKSIAFKWLKSLQRITNWAMPGLEDMPIVQELANTFFQNLDAVPLDVRDALQVPELRRIILNGNSIPIASVAVSTEDFSGAIRKNKTPTLIIWGAYDLVTPIRTGKILQVRMPKAYLKILSRSAHSSMADQPAAFNRLMLAHLDQTDSELNHQHWQFPVFKKSGRIGKCTNGFERTFTGDYLRIELDNCRKVIIKNANIGSIMAKDSSIEIEASQIISKDIAITLFDSTLNMTSSNITANIGIQTVRSHIDVAGVDFKTETAAVNNFGGSDAVFSVSNVNGHSLHRYKDFSLEGRI
;
A
#
# COMPACT_ATOMS: atom_id res chain seq x y z
N MET A 1 14.61 -51.73 -9.58
CA MET A 1 14.30 -51.80 -8.13
C MET A 1 14.93 -50.60 -7.46
N PRO A 2 14.14 -49.71 -6.84
CA PRO A 2 14.64 -48.47 -6.24
C PRO A 2 15.21 -48.75 -4.84
N VAL A 3 16.33 -48.10 -4.51
CA VAL A 3 16.86 -48.05 -3.15
C VAL A 3 16.37 -46.75 -2.52
N LEU A 4 15.53 -46.90 -1.51
CA LEU A 4 15.05 -45.86 -0.61
C LEU A 4 16.24 -45.10 0.01
N PHE A 5 16.25 -43.77 -0.12
CA PHE A 5 16.90 -42.91 0.87
C PHE A 5 15.86 -42.05 1.56
N LEU A 6 15.93 -42.15 2.88
CA LEU A 6 15.00 -41.70 3.90
C LEU A 6 14.80 -40.18 3.90
N ASN A 7 13.54 -39.79 4.15
CA ASN A 7 13.17 -38.56 4.83
C ASN A 7 14.06 -38.33 6.07
N ASN A 8 14.67 -37.14 6.20
CA ASN A 8 14.53 -36.26 7.38
C ASN A 8 15.47 -35.05 7.33
N ALA A 9 15.01 -33.97 7.98
CA ALA A 9 15.66 -32.68 8.27
C ALA A 9 15.60 -31.67 7.09
N GLN A 10 14.79 -30.61 7.14
CA GLN A 10 14.70 -29.62 8.23
C GLN A 10 13.24 -29.27 8.55
N ALA A 11 12.70 -29.90 9.59
CA ALA A 11 11.65 -29.26 10.39
C ALA A 11 12.38 -28.35 11.38
N GLU A 12 12.32 -27.04 11.15
CA GLU A 12 12.63 -26.09 12.22
C GLU A 12 11.72 -26.40 13.40
N LEU A 13 12.33 -26.83 14.51
CA LEU A 13 11.71 -26.91 15.83
C LEU A 13 11.38 -25.47 16.28
N THR A 14 10.36 -24.88 15.68
CA THR A 14 9.65 -23.76 16.26
C THR A 14 8.84 -24.34 17.42
N LEU A 15 9.16 -23.92 18.65
CA LEU A 15 8.26 -24.15 19.77
C LEU A 15 6.85 -23.73 19.33
N PRO A 16 5.79 -24.53 19.56
CA PRO A 16 4.46 -24.13 19.19
C PRO A 16 4.19 -22.78 19.83
N GLU A 17 3.94 -21.75 19.01
CA GLU A 17 3.60 -20.44 19.56
C GLU A 17 2.44 -20.63 20.54
N PRO A 18 2.51 -20.02 21.75
CA PRO A 18 1.44 -20.18 22.70
C PRO A 18 0.13 -19.74 22.07
N ASP A 19 -0.90 -20.56 22.28
CA ASP A 19 -2.26 -20.34 21.81
C ASP A 19 -2.60 -18.83 21.85
N PRO A 20 -2.93 -18.21 20.71
CA PRO A 20 -3.26 -16.78 20.62
C PRO A 20 -4.26 -16.32 21.67
N VAL A 21 -5.20 -17.17 22.06
CA VAL A 21 -6.18 -16.89 23.12
C VAL A 21 -5.51 -16.79 24.48
N LYS A 22 -4.62 -17.75 24.78
CA LYS A 22 -3.86 -17.75 26.04
C LYS A 22 -2.96 -16.52 26.12
N LYS A 23 -2.35 -16.08 25.00
CA LYS A 23 -1.59 -14.82 24.96
C LYS A 23 -2.45 -13.63 25.43
N LEU A 24 -3.66 -13.48 24.90
CA LEU A 24 -4.54 -12.37 25.30
C LEU A 24 -5.10 -12.52 26.73
N GLN A 25 -5.39 -13.74 27.17
CA GLN A 25 -5.81 -14.01 28.55
C GLN A 25 -4.72 -13.66 29.57
N VAL A 26 -3.44 -13.89 29.25
CA VAL A 26 -2.31 -13.48 30.10
C VAL A 26 -2.28 -11.96 30.31
N LEU A 27 -2.73 -11.17 29.33
CA LEU A 27 -2.87 -9.72 29.50
C LEU A 27 -4.13 -9.32 30.29
N GLY A 28 -5.03 -10.25 30.59
CA GLY A 28 -6.29 -10.00 31.28
C GLY A 28 -7.44 -9.62 30.35
N MET A 29 -7.34 -9.88 29.05
CA MET A 29 -8.43 -9.56 28.12
C MET A 29 -9.60 -10.52 28.31
N SER A 30 -10.81 -9.95 28.41
CA SER A 30 -12.05 -10.70 28.31
C SER A 30 -12.33 -11.05 26.85
N LYS A 31 -13.03 -12.17 26.61
CA LYS A 31 -13.40 -12.65 25.27
C LYS A 31 -14.91 -12.81 25.20
N ASN A 32 -15.54 -12.23 24.19
CA ASN A 32 -16.93 -12.49 23.82
C ASN A 32 -16.98 -12.94 22.36
N CYS A 33 -17.77 -13.95 22.03
CA CYS A 33 -18.03 -14.27 20.63
C CYS A 33 -19.52 -14.33 20.35
N GLU A 34 -19.93 -13.66 19.29
CA GLU A 34 -21.35 -13.46 18.97
C GLU A 34 -21.58 -13.44 17.47
N VAL A 35 -22.85 -13.61 17.07
CA VAL A 35 -23.22 -13.54 15.65
C VAL A 35 -23.28 -12.08 15.23
N GLU A 36 -22.50 -11.74 14.21
CA GLU A 36 -22.48 -10.41 13.60
C GLU A 36 -23.29 -10.40 12.28
N PRO A 37 -23.99 -9.31 11.95
CA PRO A 37 -24.94 -9.29 10.84
C PRO A 37 -24.31 -9.08 9.46
N VAL A 38 -23.04 -8.66 9.37
CA VAL A 38 -22.40 -8.27 8.10
C VAL A 38 -21.97 -9.50 7.30
N PHE A 39 -21.35 -10.48 7.95
CA PHE A 39 -20.98 -11.75 7.32
C PHE A 39 -21.91 -12.90 7.72
N ASN A 40 -22.82 -12.68 8.67
CA ASN A 40 -23.74 -13.68 9.22
C ASN A 40 -22.95 -14.88 9.79
N GLY A 41 -21.95 -14.57 10.62
CA GLY A 41 -21.08 -15.55 11.25
C GLY A 41 -20.73 -15.17 12.69
N ARG A 42 -20.10 -16.09 13.41
CA ARG A 42 -19.61 -15.81 14.76
C ARG A 42 -18.33 -14.98 14.67
N ALA A 43 -18.30 -13.81 15.30
CA ALA A 43 -17.10 -13.00 15.48
C ALA A 43 -16.61 -13.07 16.93
N CYS A 44 -15.31 -13.13 17.16
CA CYS A 44 -14.71 -13.05 18.50
C CYS A 44 -14.08 -11.68 18.75
N ILE A 45 -14.52 -11.03 19.83
CA ILE A 45 -14.11 -9.72 20.30
C ILE A 45 -13.39 -9.90 21.64
N TYR A 46 -12.28 -9.18 21.81
CA TYR A 46 -11.48 -9.17 23.02
C TYR A 46 -11.41 -7.74 23.56
N GLU A 47 -11.67 -7.59 24.86
CA GLU A 47 -11.84 -6.30 25.53
C GLU A 47 -11.07 -6.28 26.87
N ILE A 48 -10.38 -5.17 27.16
CA ILE A 48 -9.73 -4.91 28.46
C ILE A 48 -9.85 -3.43 28.86
N ASN A 49 -9.87 -3.18 30.17
CA ASN A 49 -9.96 -1.85 30.77
C ASN A 49 -11.22 -1.09 30.34
N LYS A 50 -12.35 -1.82 30.35
CA LYS A 50 -13.68 -1.28 30.10
C LYS A 50 -14.01 -0.16 31.09
N GLY A 51 -14.48 0.97 30.58
CA GLY A 51 -14.80 2.15 31.38
C GLY A 51 -13.70 3.23 31.39
N ALA A 52 -12.51 2.95 30.84
CA ALA A 52 -11.54 4.00 30.58
C ALA A 52 -12.09 5.07 29.61
N LYS A 53 -11.64 6.32 29.80
CA LYS A 53 -12.18 7.50 29.11
C LYS A 53 -12.02 7.45 27.59
N GLU A 54 -10.93 6.87 27.11
CA GLU A 54 -10.60 6.81 25.70
C GLU A 54 -10.45 5.37 25.24
N THR A 55 -10.92 5.09 24.02
CA THR A 55 -10.92 3.73 23.46
C THR A 55 -9.98 3.61 22.26
N VAL A 56 -9.25 2.50 22.18
CA VAL A 56 -8.40 2.11 21.05
C VAL A 56 -8.92 0.82 20.44
N VAL A 57 -9.14 0.84 19.13
CA VAL A 57 -9.59 -0.32 18.33
C VAL A 57 -8.43 -0.78 17.44
N LEU A 58 -8.09 -2.06 17.53
CA LEU A 58 -6.96 -2.68 16.83
C LEU A 58 -7.46 -3.68 15.78
N VAL A 59 -7.07 -3.49 14.51
CA VAL A 59 -7.51 -4.29 13.36
C VAL A 59 -6.33 -5.04 12.76
N HIS A 60 -6.33 -6.37 12.84
CA HIS A 60 -5.22 -7.21 12.35
C HIS A 60 -5.21 -7.36 10.81
N GLY A 61 -4.08 -7.84 10.28
CA GLY A 61 -3.86 -8.08 8.85
C GLY A 61 -4.41 -9.40 8.33
N LEU A 62 -4.08 -9.71 7.07
CA LEU A 62 -4.46 -10.96 6.41
C LEU A 62 -3.82 -12.16 7.12
N ASN A 63 -4.57 -13.25 7.28
CA ASN A 63 -4.09 -14.49 7.90
C ASN A 63 -3.47 -14.29 9.30
N ALA A 64 -4.07 -13.39 10.09
CA ALA A 64 -3.68 -13.11 11.47
C ALA A 64 -4.91 -13.18 12.39
N GLU A 65 -4.71 -12.82 13.65
CA GLU A 65 -5.75 -12.77 14.68
C GLU A 65 -5.49 -11.61 15.65
N ALA A 66 -6.43 -11.36 16.58
CA ALA A 66 -6.35 -10.29 17.56
C ALA A 66 -5.03 -10.28 18.36
N ALA A 67 -4.50 -11.47 18.68
CA ALA A 67 -3.27 -11.65 19.45
C ALA A 67 -2.02 -11.10 18.76
N ARG A 68 -2.08 -10.83 17.44
CA ARG A 68 -0.97 -10.20 16.71
C ARG A 68 -0.60 -8.83 17.27
N TRP A 69 -1.54 -8.19 17.98
CA TRP A 69 -1.35 -6.91 18.66
C TRP A 69 -0.84 -7.01 20.10
N TYR A 70 -0.40 -8.18 20.58
CA TYR A 70 -0.02 -8.42 21.97
C TYR A 70 0.85 -7.31 22.58
N ALA A 71 1.93 -6.92 21.88
CA ALA A 71 2.86 -5.91 22.38
C ALA A 71 2.26 -4.49 22.44
N GLN A 72 1.31 -4.18 21.56
CA GLN A 72 0.59 -2.90 21.55
C GLN A 72 -0.49 -2.90 22.65
N ILE A 73 -1.24 -3.99 22.79
CA ILE A 73 -2.24 -4.15 23.86
C ILE A 73 -1.56 -4.00 25.23
N ALA A 74 -0.42 -4.66 25.44
CA ALA A 74 0.36 -4.55 26.68
C ALA A 74 0.77 -3.11 27.02
N ALA A 75 1.03 -2.26 26.01
CA ALA A 75 1.40 -0.86 26.20
C ALA A 75 0.19 0.09 26.37
N LEU A 76 -1.02 -0.37 26.03
CA LEU A 76 -2.25 0.44 26.04
C LEU A 76 -3.16 0.11 27.23
N LYS A 77 -3.14 -1.14 27.72
CA LYS A 77 -4.16 -1.72 28.60
C LYS A 77 -4.43 -0.94 29.88
N ASP A 78 -3.46 -0.23 30.45
CA ASP A 78 -3.63 0.44 31.75
C ASP A 78 -4.25 1.84 31.62
N LYS A 79 -4.20 2.45 30.43
CA LYS A 79 -4.68 3.83 30.18
C LYS A 79 -5.92 3.88 29.29
N TYR A 80 -6.03 2.98 28.32
CA TYR A 80 -7.10 2.97 27.32
C TYR A 80 -8.01 1.78 27.50
N HIS A 81 -9.27 1.96 27.13
CA HIS A 81 -10.14 0.85 26.83
C HIS A 81 -9.67 0.24 25.51
N VAL A 82 -9.22 -1.01 25.49
CA VAL A 82 -8.65 -1.63 24.28
C VAL A 82 -9.57 -2.70 23.76
N ILE A 83 -9.96 -2.56 22.49
CA ILE A 83 -10.72 -3.56 21.74
C ILE A 83 -9.88 -4.09 20.59
N SER A 84 -9.84 -5.41 20.50
CA SER A 84 -9.36 -6.13 19.32
C SER A 84 -10.34 -7.25 18.99
N PHE A 85 -10.28 -7.79 17.78
CA PHE A 85 -11.17 -8.86 17.36
C PHE A 85 -10.51 -9.70 16.29
N ASP A 86 -10.95 -10.95 16.19
CA ASP A 86 -10.64 -11.78 15.03
C ASP A 86 -11.60 -11.37 13.91
N LEU A 87 -11.08 -10.84 12.82
CA LEU A 87 -11.88 -10.48 11.64
C LEU A 87 -12.65 -11.72 11.15
N PRO A 88 -13.92 -11.58 10.72
CA PRO A 88 -14.65 -12.66 10.06
C PRO A 88 -13.80 -13.28 8.94
N GLY A 89 -13.67 -14.61 8.92
CA GLY A 89 -12.73 -15.32 8.04
C GLY A 89 -11.38 -15.68 8.68
N PHE A 90 -11.06 -15.22 9.89
CA PHE A 90 -9.75 -15.38 10.51
C PHE A 90 -9.83 -15.72 12.01
N GLY A 91 -8.69 -16.09 12.60
CA GLY A 91 -8.58 -16.44 14.02
C GLY A 91 -9.64 -17.44 14.48
N GLN A 92 -10.34 -17.09 15.55
CA GLN A 92 -11.47 -17.86 16.09
C GLN A 92 -12.84 -17.42 15.56
N SER A 93 -12.89 -16.45 14.66
CA SER A 93 -14.14 -16.06 13.99
C SER A 93 -14.50 -17.07 12.89
N SER A 94 -15.79 -17.13 12.56
CA SER A 94 -16.31 -18.03 11.54
C SER A 94 -15.64 -17.79 10.18
N ARG A 95 -15.30 -18.89 9.50
CA ARG A 95 -14.85 -18.90 8.12
C ARG A 95 -15.99 -19.38 7.23
N SER A 96 -16.31 -18.62 6.20
CA SER A 96 -17.33 -19.01 5.21
C SER A 96 -17.03 -18.36 3.87
N ASN A 97 -17.71 -18.80 2.81
CA ASN A 97 -17.57 -18.17 1.52
C ASN A 97 -18.30 -16.82 1.49
N LYS A 98 -17.67 -15.74 1.96
CA LYS A 98 -18.22 -14.37 1.98
C LYS A 98 -17.30 -13.38 1.27
N LEU A 99 -17.85 -12.24 0.84
CA LEU A 99 -17.07 -11.16 0.24
C LEU A 99 -16.33 -10.38 1.32
N TYR A 100 -15.08 -10.76 1.56
CA TYR A 100 -14.19 -10.16 2.56
C TYR A 100 -13.49 -8.88 2.07
N SER A 101 -14.28 -7.91 1.60
CA SER A 101 -13.75 -6.62 1.11
C SER A 101 -13.47 -5.64 2.24
N PRO A 102 -12.53 -4.69 2.06
CA PRO A 102 -12.30 -3.59 3.00
C PRO A 102 -13.58 -2.83 3.37
N THR A 103 -14.48 -2.63 2.41
CA THR A 103 -15.79 -2.01 2.64
C THR A 103 -16.70 -2.85 3.55
N ASN A 104 -16.80 -4.17 3.34
CA ASN A 104 -17.60 -5.04 4.22
C ASN A 104 -16.98 -5.17 5.60
N TYR A 105 -15.65 -5.27 5.69
CA TYR A 105 -14.97 -5.25 6.98
C TYR A 105 -15.16 -3.93 7.72
N ALA A 106 -15.16 -2.78 7.03
CA ALA A 106 -15.47 -1.49 7.66
C ALA A 106 -16.89 -1.47 8.26
N ARG A 107 -17.88 -2.11 7.61
CA ARG A 107 -19.22 -2.30 8.19
C ARG A 107 -19.20 -3.18 9.43
N PHE A 108 -18.40 -4.24 9.43
CA PHE A 108 -18.22 -5.09 10.62
C PHE A 108 -17.54 -4.33 11.77
N VAL A 109 -16.48 -3.57 11.51
CA VAL A 109 -15.87 -2.69 12.52
C VAL A 109 -16.91 -1.69 13.03
N HIS A 110 -17.80 -1.18 12.17
CA HIS A 110 -18.87 -0.27 12.60
C HIS A 110 -19.87 -0.96 13.53
N TYR A 111 -20.27 -2.20 13.21
CA TYR A 111 -21.10 -3.03 14.09
C TYR A 111 -20.47 -3.21 15.48
N VAL A 112 -19.19 -3.60 15.55
CA VAL A 112 -18.48 -3.75 16.83
C VAL A 112 -18.42 -2.41 17.56
N THR A 113 -18.04 -1.34 16.89
CA THR A 113 -17.84 -0.06 17.56
C THR A 113 -19.15 0.59 18.03
N GLN A 114 -20.28 0.35 17.38
CA GLN A 114 -21.59 0.80 17.85
C GLN A 114 -22.03 0.10 19.14
N LYS A 115 -21.61 -1.15 19.34
CA LYS A 115 -22.07 -1.97 20.46
C LYS A 115 -21.16 -1.91 21.69
N TYR A 116 -19.85 -1.76 21.48
CA TYR A 116 -18.89 -1.94 22.56
C TYR A 116 -18.26 -0.63 23.06
N ILE A 117 -18.30 0.47 22.29
CA ILE A 117 -17.47 1.64 22.59
C ILE A 117 -18.20 2.97 22.46
N ALA A 118 -17.79 3.92 23.30
CA ALA A 118 -18.13 5.31 23.12
C ALA A 118 -17.28 5.91 21.99
N LYS A 119 -17.89 6.85 21.26
CA LYS A 119 -17.25 7.59 20.16
C LYS A 119 -16.91 9.01 20.61
N PRO A 120 -15.88 9.66 20.03
CA PRO A 120 -14.96 9.11 19.03
C PRO A 120 -13.84 8.25 19.66
N PHE A 121 -13.23 7.37 18.88
CA PHE A 121 -12.19 6.44 19.33
C PHE A 121 -10.93 6.49 18.45
N TYR A 122 -9.83 5.89 18.92
CA TYR A 122 -8.61 5.73 18.14
C TYR A 122 -8.65 4.43 17.35
N LEU A 123 -8.29 4.47 16.07
CA LEU A 123 -8.33 3.30 15.19
C LEU A 123 -6.92 2.99 14.68
N ILE A 124 -6.50 1.74 14.83
CA ILE A 124 -5.16 1.28 14.45
C ILE A 124 -5.30 0.02 13.60
N GLY A 125 -4.68 0.00 12.43
CA GLY A 125 -4.75 -1.12 11.50
C GLY A 125 -3.40 -1.48 10.90
N HIS A 126 -3.14 -2.79 10.76
CA HIS A 126 -1.93 -3.34 10.14
C HIS A 126 -2.24 -4.05 8.83
N SER A 127 -1.48 -3.80 7.76
CA SER A 127 -1.60 -4.51 6.48
C SER A 127 -3.03 -4.39 5.92
N MET A 128 -3.73 -5.50 5.70
CA MET A 128 -5.16 -5.51 5.37
C MET A 128 -6.01 -4.76 6.41
N GLY A 129 -5.71 -4.89 7.70
CA GLY A 129 -6.35 -4.13 8.77
C GLY A 129 -6.13 -2.62 8.63
N GLY A 130 -4.99 -2.20 8.09
CA GLY A 130 -4.72 -0.81 7.74
C GLY A 130 -5.60 -0.31 6.59
N ALA A 131 -5.78 -1.13 5.56
CA ALA A 131 -6.71 -0.85 4.47
C ALA A 131 -8.17 -0.75 4.95
N ILE A 132 -8.58 -1.66 5.84
CA ILE A 132 -9.90 -1.62 6.50
C ILE A 132 -10.05 -0.35 7.32
N ALA A 133 -9.04 0.03 8.11
CA ALA A 133 -9.06 1.24 8.94
C ALA A 133 -9.11 2.53 8.10
N LEU A 134 -8.39 2.57 6.98
CA LEU A 134 -8.47 3.66 5.99
C LEU A 134 -9.87 3.77 5.38
N ARG A 135 -10.47 2.65 4.97
CA ARG A 135 -11.85 2.62 4.45
C ARG A 135 -12.85 3.04 5.52
N TYR A 136 -12.72 2.53 6.74
CA TYR A 136 -13.59 2.85 7.87
C TYR A 136 -13.62 4.35 8.16
N SER A 137 -12.45 4.95 8.35
CA SER A 137 -12.33 6.39 8.67
C SER A 137 -12.84 7.30 7.54
N ALA A 138 -12.85 6.82 6.29
CA ALA A 138 -13.50 7.52 5.19
C ALA A 138 -15.04 7.38 5.19
N MET A 139 -15.57 6.23 5.60
CA MET A 139 -17.01 5.97 5.66
C MET A 139 -17.67 6.61 6.90
N TYR A 140 -16.96 6.62 8.03
CA TYR A 140 -17.45 7.08 9.33
C TYR A 140 -16.47 8.07 9.98
N PRO A 141 -16.21 9.23 9.34
CA PRO A 141 -15.17 10.16 9.78
C PRO A 141 -15.40 10.74 11.18
N ALA A 142 -16.65 10.86 11.63
CA ALA A 142 -16.99 11.36 12.96
C ALA A 142 -16.68 10.35 14.09
N ASP A 143 -16.53 9.07 13.75
CA ASP A 143 -16.26 8.02 14.73
C ASP A 143 -14.80 7.99 15.17
N VAL A 144 -13.88 8.44 14.31
CA VAL A 144 -12.44 8.24 14.49
C VAL A 144 -11.77 9.53 14.94
N LYS A 145 -11.26 9.51 16.17
CA LYS A 145 -10.47 10.60 16.75
C LYS A 145 -9.10 10.70 16.09
N ARG A 146 -8.37 9.57 16.01
CA ARG A 146 -7.08 9.46 15.30
C ARG A 146 -6.91 8.10 14.66
N LEU A 147 -6.13 8.09 13.59
CA LEU A 147 -5.83 6.90 12.80
C LEU A 147 -4.34 6.56 12.88
N VAL A 148 -4.01 5.29 13.03
CA VAL A 148 -2.65 4.76 12.85
C VAL A 148 -2.69 3.66 11.79
N LEU A 149 -1.92 3.85 10.73
CA LEU A 149 -1.82 2.94 9.59
C LEU A 149 -0.43 2.31 9.55
N ALA A 150 -0.34 0.99 9.72
CA ALA A 150 0.91 0.25 9.68
C ALA A 150 1.00 -0.63 8.44
N ASP A 151 2.04 -0.45 7.62
CA ASP A 151 2.40 -1.36 6.51
C ASP A 151 1.20 -1.71 5.58
N VAL A 152 0.43 -0.70 5.18
CA VAL A 152 -0.89 -0.86 4.52
C VAL A 152 -0.82 -1.60 3.17
N GLY A 153 -1.66 -2.62 3.01
CA GLY A 153 -1.82 -3.36 1.75
C GLY A 153 -2.88 -2.76 0.80
N GLY A 154 -2.82 -3.14 -0.48
CA GLY A 154 -3.93 -2.94 -1.44
C GLY A 154 -4.10 -1.55 -2.07
N VAL A 155 -3.20 -0.59 -1.81
CA VAL A 155 -3.35 0.78 -2.35
C VAL A 155 -2.76 0.96 -3.76
N LEU A 156 -1.71 0.19 -4.10
CA LEU A 156 -1.14 0.20 -5.46
C LEU A 156 -1.86 -0.80 -6.35
N HIS A 157 -1.91 -0.50 -7.65
CA HIS A 157 -2.40 -1.44 -8.65
C HIS A 157 -1.62 -2.76 -8.60
N GLN A 158 -2.32 -3.87 -8.82
CA GLN A 158 -1.77 -5.23 -8.76
C GLN A 158 -0.52 -5.43 -9.63
N TYR A 159 -0.45 -4.80 -10.81
CA TYR A 159 0.72 -4.86 -11.68
C TYR A 159 1.94 -4.12 -11.09
N SER A 160 1.74 -2.92 -10.53
CA SER A 160 2.79 -2.16 -9.84
C SER A 160 3.25 -2.88 -8.56
N TYR A 161 2.31 -3.52 -7.86
CA TYR A 161 2.57 -4.34 -6.69
C TYR A 161 3.40 -5.58 -7.06
N ALA A 162 2.95 -6.36 -8.06
CA ALA A 162 3.64 -7.54 -8.56
C ALA A 162 5.04 -7.21 -9.12
N LYS A 163 5.19 -6.12 -9.88
CA LYS A 163 6.51 -5.63 -10.35
C LYS A 163 7.42 -5.25 -9.19
N SER A 164 6.89 -4.59 -8.16
CA SER A 164 7.69 -4.21 -6.98
C SER A 164 8.18 -5.42 -6.17
N ILE A 165 7.36 -6.47 -6.08
CA ILE A 165 7.70 -7.75 -5.46
C ILE A 165 8.71 -8.48 -6.34
N ALA A 166 8.39 -8.70 -7.62
CA ALA A 166 9.26 -9.41 -8.58
C ALA A 166 10.64 -8.75 -8.69
N PHE A 167 10.73 -7.42 -8.78
CA PHE A 167 12.00 -6.70 -8.85
C PHE A 167 12.83 -6.80 -7.57
N LYS A 168 12.20 -6.79 -6.39
CA LYS A 168 12.89 -6.97 -5.09
C LYS A 168 13.29 -8.42 -4.85
N TRP A 169 12.46 -9.38 -5.26
CA TRP A 169 12.78 -10.82 -5.25
C TRP A 169 13.93 -11.11 -6.20
N LEU A 170 13.90 -10.59 -7.42
CA LEU A 170 15.01 -10.70 -8.37
C LEU A 170 16.30 -10.12 -7.79
N LYS A 171 16.27 -8.93 -7.18
CA LYS A 171 17.47 -8.38 -6.50
C LYS A 171 17.95 -9.22 -5.32
N SER A 172 17.03 -9.83 -4.57
CA SER A 172 17.39 -10.68 -3.42
C SER A 172 18.01 -11.99 -3.90
N LEU A 173 17.43 -12.59 -4.95
CA LEU A 173 17.98 -13.73 -5.65
C LEU A 173 19.33 -13.39 -6.26
N GLN A 174 19.48 -12.30 -7.00
CA GLN A 174 20.75 -11.83 -7.58
C GLN A 174 21.85 -11.65 -6.52
N ARG A 175 21.52 -11.18 -5.31
CA ARG A 175 22.49 -11.08 -4.22
C ARG A 175 22.92 -12.43 -3.68
N ILE A 176 22.02 -13.40 -3.66
CA ILE A 176 22.28 -14.78 -3.21
C ILE A 176 23.02 -15.56 -4.30
N THR A 177 22.60 -15.46 -5.56
CA THR A 177 23.18 -16.14 -6.70
C THR A 177 24.54 -15.57 -7.06
N ASN A 178 24.79 -14.26 -7.03
CA ASN A 178 26.14 -13.72 -7.26
C ASN A 178 27.14 -14.08 -6.15
N TRP A 179 26.65 -14.43 -4.96
CA TRP A 179 27.50 -14.94 -3.87
C TRP A 179 27.73 -16.46 -3.97
N ALA A 180 26.71 -17.22 -4.38
CA ALA A 180 26.77 -18.69 -4.41
C ALA A 180 27.23 -19.28 -5.75
N MET A 181 26.82 -18.73 -6.89
CA MET A 181 27.15 -19.18 -8.25
C MET A 181 27.07 -18.02 -9.27
N PRO A 182 28.20 -17.38 -9.63
CA PRO A 182 28.24 -16.34 -10.65
C PRO A 182 27.83 -16.88 -12.04
N GLY A 183 26.93 -16.19 -12.76
CA GLY A 183 26.55 -16.52 -14.15
C GLY A 183 25.20 -17.24 -14.36
N LEU A 184 24.41 -17.46 -13.30
CA LEU A 184 23.09 -18.10 -13.41
C LEU A 184 22.05 -17.23 -14.16
N GLU A 185 22.28 -15.91 -14.22
CA GLU A 185 21.38 -14.90 -14.80
C GLU A 185 21.30 -14.97 -16.33
N ASP A 186 22.30 -15.58 -16.98
CA ASP A 186 22.39 -15.73 -18.43
C ASP A 186 21.67 -17.00 -18.95
N MET A 187 21.02 -17.78 -18.05
CA MET A 187 20.29 -18.98 -18.45
C MET A 187 18.88 -18.64 -18.99
N PRO A 188 18.56 -19.03 -20.24
CA PRO A 188 17.27 -18.76 -20.89
C PRO A 188 16.05 -19.21 -20.06
N ILE A 189 16.20 -20.32 -19.32
CA ILE A 189 15.13 -20.95 -18.54
C ILE A 189 14.60 -20.08 -17.41
N VAL A 190 15.46 -19.21 -16.83
CA VAL A 190 15.08 -18.30 -15.73
C VAL A 190 14.30 -17.11 -16.27
N GLN A 191 14.69 -16.61 -17.46
CA GLN A 191 13.95 -15.54 -18.15
C GLN A 191 12.61 -16.04 -18.69
N GLU A 192 12.58 -17.29 -19.17
CA GLU A 192 11.38 -17.93 -19.69
C GLU A 192 10.38 -18.20 -18.57
N LEU A 193 10.79 -18.77 -17.43
CA LEU A 193 9.91 -18.97 -16.28
C LEU A 193 9.35 -17.67 -15.69
N ALA A 194 10.13 -16.58 -15.71
CA ALA A 194 9.64 -15.26 -15.33
C ALA A 194 8.55 -14.80 -16.32
N ASN A 195 8.79 -14.90 -17.63
CA ASN A 195 7.85 -14.52 -18.68
C ASN A 195 6.56 -15.38 -18.67
N THR A 196 6.66 -16.70 -18.43
CA THR A 196 5.52 -17.62 -18.35
C THR A 196 4.66 -17.38 -17.11
N PHE A 197 5.25 -16.90 -16.00
CA PHE A 197 4.49 -16.51 -14.81
C PHE A 197 3.68 -15.22 -15.04
N PHE A 198 4.15 -14.32 -15.91
CA PHE A 198 3.45 -13.08 -16.26
C PHE A 198 2.41 -13.25 -17.38
N GLN A 199 2.62 -14.16 -18.34
CA GLN A 199 1.70 -14.35 -19.47
C GLN A 199 0.46 -15.20 -19.18
N ASN A 200 0.48 -16.02 -18.12
CA ASN A 200 -0.64 -16.93 -17.81
C ASN A 200 -1.76 -16.34 -16.94
N LEU A 201 -1.72 -15.03 -16.65
CA LEU A 201 -2.83 -14.33 -15.99
C LEU A 201 -3.96 -13.91 -16.96
N ASP A 202 -3.74 -14.01 -18.28
CA ASP A 202 -4.71 -13.65 -19.33
C ASP A 202 -5.52 -14.84 -19.87
N ALA A 203 -5.34 -16.06 -19.34
CA ALA A 203 -5.94 -17.29 -19.90
C ALA A 203 -7.35 -17.63 -19.39
N VAL A 204 -8.02 -16.75 -18.66
CA VAL A 204 -9.44 -16.90 -18.29
C VAL A 204 -10.16 -15.56 -18.57
N PRO A 205 -11.19 -15.50 -19.43
CA PRO A 205 -11.89 -14.26 -19.77
C PRO A 205 -12.80 -13.74 -18.64
N LEU A 206 -12.56 -14.15 -17.40
CA LEU A 206 -13.26 -13.70 -16.21
C LEU A 206 -12.29 -12.88 -15.37
N ASP A 207 -12.59 -11.60 -15.20
CA ASP A 207 -11.87 -10.77 -14.24
C ASP A 207 -12.05 -11.41 -12.84
N VAL A 208 -10.94 -11.60 -12.12
CA VAL A 208 -10.95 -12.09 -10.74
C VAL A 208 -11.82 -11.21 -9.82
N ARG A 209 -12.07 -9.95 -10.21
CA ARG A 209 -13.04 -9.05 -9.56
C ARG A 209 -14.49 -9.51 -9.71
N ASP A 210 -14.87 -10.04 -10.87
CA ASP A 210 -16.22 -10.57 -11.10
C ASP A 210 -16.45 -11.83 -10.27
N ALA A 211 -15.39 -12.63 -10.11
CA ALA A 211 -15.41 -13.79 -9.24
C ALA A 211 -15.74 -13.43 -7.79
N LEU A 212 -15.38 -12.23 -7.29
CA LEU A 212 -15.68 -11.81 -5.92
C LEU A 212 -17.17 -11.58 -5.67
N GLN A 213 -17.93 -11.15 -6.69
CA GLN A 213 -19.32 -10.75 -6.51
C GLN A 213 -20.26 -11.96 -6.47
N VAL A 214 -19.92 -13.03 -7.19
CA VAL A 214 -20.75 -14.24 -7.30
C VAL A 214 -20.24 -15.32 -6.33
N PRO A 215 -21.03 -15.77 -5.34
CA PRO A 215 -20.60 -16.79 -4.38
C PRO A 215 -20.10 -18.08 -5.02
N GLU A 216 -20.76 -18.55 -6.08
CA GLU A 216 -20.43 -19.76 -6.83
C GLU A 216 -19.06 -19.63 -7.49
N LEU A 217 -18.78 -18.48 -8.12
CA LEU A 217 -17.47 -18.19 -8.71
C LEU A 217 -16.38 -18.11 -7.65
N ARG A 218 -16.65 -17.55 -6.46
CA ARG A 218 -15.68 -17.61 -5.33
C ARG A 218 -15.36 -19.04 -4.90
N ARG A 219 -16.33 -19.96 -4.93
CA ARG A 219 -16.07 -21.38 -4.61
C ARG A 219 -15.17 -22.02 -5.66
N ILE A 220 -15.42 -21.76 -6.92
CA ILE A 220 -14.70 -22.37 -8.05
C ILE A 220 -13.29 -21.79 -8.18
N ILE A 221 -13.16 -20.47 -8.12
CA ILE A 221 -11.90 -19.76 -8.44
C ILE A 221 -11.04 -19.54 -7.19
N LEU A 222 -11.66 -19.29 -6.04
CA LEU A 222 -10.97 -18.91 -4.79
C LEU A 222 -11.19 -19.96 -3.67
N ASN A 223 -11.65 -21.16 -4.03
CA ASN A 223 -11.94 -22.28 -3.12
C ASN A 223 -12.92 -21.95 -1.97
N GLY A 224 -13.67 -20.84 -2.08
CA GLY A 224 -14.52 -20.34 -1.01
C GLY A 224 -13.76 -19.97 0.28
N ASN A 225 -12.44 -19.86 0.21
CA ASN A 225 -11.55 -19.67 1.36
C ASN A 225 -11.35 -18.17 1.64
N SER A 226 -11.39 -17.78 2.92
CA SER A 226 -11.26 -16.40 3.34
C SER A 226 -9.94 -15.73 2.93
N ILE A 227 -8.82 -16.44 2.94
CA ILE A 227 -7.49 -15.87 2.59
C ILE A 227 -7.45 -15.36 1.14
N PRO A 228 -7.67 -16.21 0.10
CA PRO A 228 -7.63 -15.75 -1.28
C PRO A 228 -8.74 -14.72 -1.58
N ILE A 229 -9.94 -14.89 -1.03
CA ILE A 229 -11.03 -13.92 -1.21
C ILE A 229 -10.64 -12.54 -0.65
N ALA A 230 -10.13 -12.48 0.57
CA ALA A 230 -9.71 -11.21 1.18
C ALA A 230 -8.50 -10.60 0.46
N SER A 231 -7.54 -11.42 0.02
CA SER A 231 -6.36 -10.97 -0.73
C SER A 231 -6.74 -10.28 -2.03
N VAL A 232 -7.62 -10.91 -2.83
CA VAL A 232 -8.13 -10.32 -4.07
C VAL A 232 -8.97 -9.08 -3.76
N ALA A 233 -9.87 -9.16 -2.78
CA ALA A 233 -10.75 -8.05 -2.45
C ALA A 233 -9.99 -6.80 -1.97
N VAL A 234 -8.93 -6.96 -1.18
CA VAL A 234 -8.06 -5.83 -0.77
C VAL A 234 -7.29 -5.25 -1.95
N SER A 235 -6.78 -6.10 -2.84
CA SER A 235 -5.95 -5.66 -3.98
C SER A 235 -6.75 -4.99 -5.11
N THR A 236 -8.06 -5.19 -5.12
CA THR A 236 -8.97 -4.68 -6.16
C THR A 236 -9.88 -3.55 -5.68
N GLU A 237 -9.85 -3.23 -4.38
CA GLU A 237 -10.62 -2.16 -3.77
C GLU A 237 -10.09 -0.77 -4.21
N ASP A 238 -10.99 0.14 -4.59
CA ASP A 238 -10.60 1.52 -4.94
C ASP A 238 -10.52 2.45 -3.72
N PHE A 239 -9.30 2.72 -3.25
CA PHE A 239 -9.04 3.62 -2.12
C PHE A 239 -8.96 5.11 -2.50
N SER A 240 -9.09 5.50 -3.77
CA SER A 240 -8.85 6.88 -4.23
C SER A 240 -9.70 7.90 -3.47
N GLY A 241 -10.99 7.60 -3.32
CA GLY A 241 -11.92 8.43 -2.55
C GLY A 241 -11.61 8.44 -1.04
N ALA A 242 -11.21 7.30 -0.48
CA ALA A 242 -10.88 7.19 0.94
C ALA A 242 -9.64 7.99 1.30
N ILE A 243 -8.59 7.94 0.47
CA ILE A 243 -7.33 8.66 0.71
C ILE A 243 -7.57 10.17 0.68
N ARG A 244 -8.27 10.67 -0.33
CA ARG A 244 -8.41 12.12 -0.57
C ARG A 244 -9.37 12.82 0.39
N LYS A 245 -10.46 12.14 0.77
CA LYS A 245 -11.52 12.73 1.59
C LYS A 245 -11.27 12.57 3.10
N ASN A 246 -10.34 11.71 3.48
CA ASN A 246 -10.09 11.42 4.89
C ASN A 246 -9.32 12.56 5.57
N LYS A 247 -10.00 13.25 6.47
CA LYS A 247 -9.47 14.38 7.25
C LYS A 247 -9.03 13.97 8.66
N THR A 248 -9.04 12.68 8.97
CA THR A 248 -8.63 12.15 10.28
C THR A 248 -7.13 12.36 10.47
N PRO A 249 -6.66 12.92 11.59
CA PRO A 249 -5.24 12.97 11.90
C PRO A 249 -4.64 11.56 11.89
N THR A 250 -3.67 11.34 11.00
CA THR A 250 -3.18 10.00 10.66
C THR A 250 -1.68 9.88 10.82
N LEU A 251 -1.24 8.93 11.64
CA LEU A 251 0.14 8.48 11.66
C LEU A 251 0.28 7.26 10.74
N ILE A 252 1.24 7.30 9.82
CA ILE A 252 1.62 6.16 9.00
C ILE A 252 2.96 5.63 9.52
N ILE A 253 3.03 4.34 9.81
CA ILE A 253 4.27 3.65 10.21
C ILE A 253 4.59 2.59 9.16
N TRP A 254 5.84 2.53 8.71
CA TRP A 254 6.26 1.57 7.69
C TRP A 254 7.61 0.93 8.01
N GLY A 255 7.76 -0.36 7.76
CA GLY A 255 9.05 -1.04 7.78
C GLY A 255 9.91 -0.71 6.56
N ALA A 256 11.16 -0.30 6.77
CA ALA A 256 12.09 0.02 5.68
C ALA A 256 12.37 -1.16 4.73
N TYR A 257 12.25 -2.39 5.24
CA TYR A 257 12.50 -3.64 4.51
C TYR A 257 11.22 -4.40 4.17
N ASP A 258 10.07 -3.72 4.10
CA ASP A 258 8.83 -4.37 3.69
C ASP A 258 8.92 -4.89 2.24
N LEU A 259 8.87 -6.21 2.12
CA LEU A 259 8.87 -6.97 0.86
C LEU A 259 7.48 -7.41 0.44
N VAL A 260 6.49 -7.28 1.33
CA VAL A 260 5.08 -7.60 1.05
C VAL A 260 4.44 -6.35 0.47
N THR A 261 4.43 -5.24 1.21
CA THR A 261 3.85 -3.98 0.76
C THR A 261 4.93 -2.93 0.48
N PRO A 262 4.93 -2.31 -0.71
CA PRO A 262 5.96 -1.34 -1.03
C PRO A 262 5.76 -0.04 -0.23
N ILE A 263 6.83 0.47 0.37
CA ILE A 263 6.89 1.78 1.06
C ILE A 263 6.36 2.95 0.21
N ARG A 264 6.32 2.77 -1.11
CA ARG A 264 5.68 3.69 -2.06
C ARG A 264 4.24 4.02 -1.65
N THR A 265 3.50 3.05 -1.08
CA THR A 265 2.16 3.30 -0.52
C THR A 265 2.19 4.29 0.63
N GLY A 266 3.09 4.12 1.60
CA GLY A 266 3.22 5.05 2.73
C GLY A 266 3.53 6.48 2.28
N LYS A 267 4.38 6.62 1.25
CA LYS A 267 4.68 7.93 0.62
C LYS A 267 3.45 8.56 -0.02
N ILE A 268 2.64 7.77 -0.74
CA ILE A 268 1.37 8.23 -1.33
C ILE A 268 0.42 8.72 -0.26
N LEU A 269 0.21 7.91 0.79
CA LEU A 269 -0.71 8.25 1.87
C LEU A 269 -0.27 9.55 2.57
N GLN A 270 1.03 9.72 2.83
CA GLN A 270 1.56 10.93 3.46
C GLN A 270 1.26 12.20 2.64
N VAL A 271 1.37 12.14 1.32
CA VAL A 271 1.17 13.31 0.46
C VAL A 271 -0.31 13.56 0.15
N ARG A 272 -1.11 12.50 0.02
CA ARG A 272 -2.49 12.59 -0.47
C ARG A 272 -3.56 12.65 0.63
N MET A 273 -3.21 12.31 1.87
CA MET A 273 -4.10 12.50 3.01
C MET A 273 -3.81 13.84 3.71
N PRO A 274 -4.78 14.78 3.79
CA PRO A 274 -4.57 16.15 4.28
C PRO A 274 -3.97 16.30 5.70
N LYS A 275 -4.00 15.26 6.53
CA LYS A 275 -3.47 15.27 7.91
C LYS A 275 -2.64 14.03 8.23
N ALA A 276 -1.96 13.47 7.22
CA ALA A 276 -1.09 12.31 7.42
C ALA A 276 0.39 12.68 7.47
N TYR A 277 1.14 11.89 8.22
CA TYR A 277 2.59 11.95 8.24
C TYR A 277 3.19 10.54 8.37
N LEU A 278 4.37 10.35 7.78
CA LEU A 278 5.03 9.04 7.69
C LEU A 278 6.22 8.94 8.66
N LYS A 279 6.32 7.80 9.34
CA LYS A 279 7.48 7.37 10.10
C LYS A 279 7.96 6.02 9.59
N ILE A 280 9.24 5.94 9.28
CA ILE A 280 9.86 4.72 8.76
C ILE A 280 10.69 4.08 9.86
N LEU A 281 10.42 2.81 10.16
CA LEU A 281 11.19 2.01 11.09
C LEU A 281 12.30 1.29 10.32
N SER A 282 13.54 1.74 10.52
CA SER A 282 14.71 1.36 9.72
C SER A 282 15.15 -0.09 9.84
N ARG A 283 14.68 -0.82 10.87
CA ARG A 283 15.01 -2.24 11.15
C ARG A 283 13.75 -3.10 11.21
N SER A 284 12.75 -2.76 10.40
CA SER A 284 11.47 -3.48 10.34
C SER A 284 11.15 -3.89 8.90
N ALA A 285 10.49 -5.04 8.76
CA ALA A 285 9.87 -5.55 7.55
C ALA A 285 8.34 -5.30 7.61
N HIS A 286 7.54 -6.19 7.03
CA HIS A 286 6.09 -6.00 6.86
C HIS A 286 5.29 -5.92 8.18
N SER A 287 5.78 -6.51 9.27
CA SER A 287 5.10 -6.47 10.56
C SER A 287 5.81 -5.49 11.49
N SER A 288 5.83 -4.20 11.12
CA SER A 288 6.64 -3.21 11.84
C SER A 288 6.33 -3.10 13.33
N MET A 289 5.07 -3.34 13.71
CA MET A 289 4.59 -3.40 15.10
C MET A 289 5.12 -4.60 15.90
N ALA A 290 5.47 -5.70 15.23
CA ALA A 290 6.02 -6.91 15.83
C ALA A 290 7.56 -6.92 15.77
N ASP A 291 8.16 -6.38 14.70
CA ASP A 291 9.61 -6.35 14.51
C ASP A 291 10.30 -5.36 15.46
N GLN A 292 9.67 -4.20 15.70
CA GLN A 292 10.19 -3.16 16.60
C GLN A 292 9.09 -2.60 17.52
N PRO A 293 8.54 -3.42 18.44
CA PRO A 293 7.36 -3.06 19.23
C PRO A 293 7.59 -1.82 20.10
N ALA A 294 8.77 -1.68 20.72
CA ALA A 294 9.07 -0.50 21.54
C ALA A 294 9.13 0.80 20.72
N ALA A 295 9.71 0.76 19.52
CA ALA A 295 9.76 1.93 18.64
C ALA A 295 8.38 2.27 18.08
N PHE A 296 7.62 1.25 17.66
CA PHE A 296 6.25 1.40 17.20
C PHE A 296 5.35 2.00 18.29
N ASN A 297 5.36 1.43 19.50
CA ASN A 297 4.52 1.85 20.61
C ASN A 297 4.80 3.31 21.00
N ARG A 298 6.07 3.74 20.97
CA ARG A 298 6.44 5.13 21.25
C ARG A 298 5.82 6.09 20.23
N LEU A 299 5.90 5.78 18.94
CA LEU A 299 5.31 6.60 17.88
C LEU A 299 3.78 6.62 17.98
N MET A 300 3.18 5.44 18.19
CA MET A 300 1.75 5.28 18.38
C MET A 300 1.25 6.11 19.56
N LEU A 301 1.79 5.90 20.77
CA LEU A 301 1.37 6.61 21.97
C LEU A 301 1.57 8.13 21.84
N ALA A 302 2.69 8.57 21.26
CA ALA A 302 2.91 10.00 21.00
C ALA A 302 1.80 10.59 20.11
N HIS A 303 1.37 9.88 19.06
CA HIS A 303 0.26 10.31 18.22
C HIS A 303 -1.09 10.30 18.95
N LEU A 304 -1.33 9.29 19.80
CA LEU A 304 -2.55 9.21 20.61
C LEU A 304 -2.62 10.30 21.69
N ASP A 305 -1.49 10.83 22.14
CA ASP A 305 -1.43 11.84 23.22
C ASP A 305 -1.28 13.29 22.74
N GLN A 306 -0.84 13.52 21.50
CA GLN A 306 -0.63 14.87 20.94
C GLN A 306 -1.91 15.72 20.91
N THR A 307 -1.77 17.04 20.79
CA THR A 307 -2.87 17.96 20.51
C THR A 307 -3.10 18.11 19.00
N ASP A 308 -4.28 18.54 18.58
CA ASP A 308 -4.57 18.74 17.15
C ASP A 308 -3.70 19.84 16.52
N SER A 309 -3.27 20.84 17.29
CA SER A 309 -2.33 21.88 16.85
C SER A 309 -0.94 21.31 16.53
N GLU A 310 -0.42 20.39 17.35
CA GLU A 310 0.90 19.78 17.14
C GLU A 310 0.91 18.89 15.89
N LEU A 311 -0.20 18.21 15.62
CA LEU A 311 -0.37 17.34 14.45
C LEU A 311 -0.46 18.14 13.14
N ASN A 312 -1.04 19.34 13.17
CA ASN A 312 -1.11 20.22 12.01
C ASN A 312 0.29 20.65 11.51
N HIS A 313 1.37 20.50 12.27
CA HIS A 313 2.72 20.82 11.78
C HIS A 313 3.44 19.65 11.10
N GLN A 314 2.86 18.44 11.13
CA GLN A 314 3.56 17.23 10.67
C GLN A 314 3.14 16.79 9.25
N HIS A 315 2.11 17.39 8.67
CA HIS A 315 1.62 17.01 7.35
C HIS A 315 2.54 17.46 6.21
N TRP A 316 2.48 16.74 5.10
CA TRP A 316 3.29 17.04 3.92
C TRP A 316 2.90 18.35 3.26
N GLN A 317 3.92 19.10 2.82
CA GLN A 317 3.77 20.30 2.01
C GLN A 317 4.64 20.19 0.77
N PHE A 318 4.04 20.46 -0.39
CA PHE A 318 4.83 20.52 -1.61
C PHE A 318 5.78 21.73 -1.57
N PRO A 319 6.97 21.62 -2.19
CA PRO A 319 7.82 22.77 -2.42
C PRO A 319 7.05 23.88 -3.16
N VAL A 320 7.24 25.13 -2.75
CA VAL A 320 6.65 26.30 -3.45
C VAL A 320 7.46 26.54 -4.72
N PHE A 321 6.80 26.50 -5.88
CA PHE A 321 7.45 26.77 -7.16
C PHE A 321 8.08 28.17 -7.18
N LYS A 322 9.41 28.21 -7.35
CA LYS A 322 10.15 29.44 -7.61
C LYS A 322 10.65 29.42 -9.05
N LYS A 323 10.43 30.51 -9.79
CA LYS A 323 11.03 30.66 -11.12
C LYS A 323 12.54 30.48 -11.00
N SER A 324 13.06 29.50 -11.72
CA SER A 324 14.48 29.16 -11.78
C SER A 324 14.92 29.17 -13.23
N GLY A 325 16.12 29.68 -13.51
CA GLY A 325 16.77 29.55 -14.82
C GLY A 325 17.61 28.27 -14.95
N ARG A 326 17.67 27.44 -13.90
CA ARG A 326 18.56 26.27 -13.85
C ARG A 326 18.10 25.19 -14.81
N ILE A 327 19.03 24.68 -15.62
CA ILE A 327 18.80 23.54 -16.52
C ILE A 327 19.54 22.32 -15.94
N GLY A 328 18.80 21.27 -15.61
CA GLY A 328 19.38 19.99 -15.24
C GLY A 328 19.71 19.21 -16.50
N LYS A 329 20.94 18.71 -16.64
CA LYS A 329 21.33 17.87 -17.77
C LYS A 329 21.92 16.55 -17.31
N CYS A 330 21.64 15.48 -18.02
CA CYS A 330 22.30 14.20 -17.86
C CYS A 330 22.51 13.58 -19.25
N THR A 331 23.73 13.16 -19.56
CA THR A 331 24.06 12.48 -20.81
C THR A 331 24.97 11.29 -20.50
N ASN A 332 24.62 10.09 -20.95
CA ASN A 332 25.36 8.84 -20.68
C ASN A 332 25.66 8.63 -19.18
N GLY A 333 24.71 9.03 -18.32
CA GLY A 333 24.89 9.10 -16.88
C GLY A 333 24.29 7.91 -16.12
N PHE A 334 24.76 7.71 -14.90
CA PHE A 334 24.24 6.72 -13.98
C PHE A 334 24.05 7.34 -12.59
N GLU A 335 22.94 7.01 -11.93
CA GLU A 335 22.62 7.42 -10.54
C GLU A 335 22.75 8.93 -10.28
N ARG A 336 22.01 9.71 -11.07
CA ARG A 336 21.97 11.17 -10.90
C ARG A 336 20.73 11.60 -10.13
N THR A 337 20.91 12.45 -9.12
CA THR A 337 19.79 13.00 -8.33
C THR A 337 19.60 14.49 -8.62
N PHE A 338 18.34 14.90 -8.86
CA PHE A 338 17.93 16.30 -9.01
C PHE A 338 16.97 16.71 -7.88
N THR A 339 17.23 17.86 -7.27
CA THR A 339 16.41 18.45 -6.18
C THR A 339 16.31 19.96 -6.32
N GLY A 340 15.24 20.58 -5.82
CA GLY A 340 15.00 22.02 -5.91
C GLY A 340 14.44 22.48 -7.26
N ASP A 341 14.62 23.76 -7.58
CA ASP A 341 13.94 24.41 -8.72
C ASP A 341 14.71 24.32 -10.04
N TYR A 342 14.04 23.93 -11.13
CA TYR A 342 14.58 23.84 -12.49
C TYR A 342 13.62 24.47 -13.50
N LEU A 343 14.19 25.21 -14.46
CA LEU A 343 13.45 25.58 -15.68
C LEU A 343 13.06 24.33 -16.45
N ARG A 344 14.05 23.45 -16.69
CA ARG A 344 13.87 22.17 -17.35
C ARG A 344 14.94 21.16 -16.98
N ILE A 345 14.64 19.88 -17.17
CA ILE A 345 15.59 18.77 -17.04
C ILE A 345 15.66 18.01 -18.37
N GLU A 346 16.87 17.78 -18.86
CA GLU A 346 17.18 17.09 -20.12
C GLU A 346 18.00 15.83 -19.82
N LEU A 347 17.48 14.67 -20.21
CA LEU A 347 18.08 13.36 -19.95
C LEU A 347 18.26 12.62 -21.28
N ASP A 348 19.48 12.16 -21.53
CA ASP A 348 19.83 11.39 -22.73
C ASP A 348 20.71 10.20 -22.33
N ASN A 349 20.21 8.97 -22.55
CA ASN A 349 20.88 7.74 -22.15
C ASN A 349 21.29 7.72 -20.66
N CYS A 350 20.37 8.08 -19.77
CA CYS A 350 20.63 8.18 -18.33
C CYS A 350 19.88 7.12 -17.53
N ARG A 351 20.62 6.37 -16.70
CA ARG A 351 20.06 5.28 -15.89
C ARG A 351 19.96 5.66 -14.42
N LYS A 352 18.86 5.24 -13.77
CA LYS A 352 18.57 5.51 -12.35
C LYS A 352 18.59 6.99 -11.99
N VAL A 353 17.93 7.82 -12.79
CA VAL A 353 17.76 9.24 -12.46
C VAL A 353 16.71 9.36 -11.38
N ILE A 354 17.02 10.06 -10.28
CA ILE A 354 16.10 10.34 -9.19
C ILE A 354 15.80 11.84 -9.17
N ILE A 355 14.53 12.20 -9.25
CA ILE A 355 14.05 13.56 -9.12
C ILE A 355 13.18 13.59 -7.87
N LYS A 356 13.58 14.33 -6.84
CA LYS A 356 12.83 14.38 -5.59
C LYS A 356 12.77 15.78 -5.01
N ASN A 357 11.64 16.14 -4.41
CA ASN A 357 11.43 17.45 -3.80
C ASN A 357 11.82 18.59 -4.76
N ALA A 358 11.38 18.47 -6.01
CA ALA A 358 11.77 19.35 -7.09
C ALA A 358 10.57 20.11 -7.67
N ASN A 359 10.85 21.31 -8.16
CA ASN A 359 9.93 22.18 -8.87
C ASN A 359 10.46 22.35 -10.29
N ILE A 360 9.73 21.92 -11.30
CA ILE A 360 10.28 21.75 -12.64
C ILE A 360 9.32 22.39 -13.65
N GLY A 361 9.85 23.16 -14.61
CA GLY A 361 9.05 23.65 -15.73
C GLY A 361 8.71 22.52 -16.71
N SER A 362 9.73 21.82 -17.22
CA SER A 362 9.54 20.64 -18.09
C SER A 362 10.64 19.59 -17.96
N ILE A 363 10.35 18.36 -18.35
CA ILE A 363 11.30 17.25 -18.42
C ILE A 363 11.30 16.68 -19.83
N MET A 364 12.48 16.47 -20.40
CA MET A 364 12.65 15.73 -21.65
C MET A 364 13.62 14.57 -21.39
N ALA A 365 13.20 13.36 -21.73
CA ALA A 365 14.01 12.17 -21.52
C ALA A 365 13.98 11.25 -22.72
N LYS A 366 15.17 10.77 -23.09
CA LYS A 366 15.41 9.79 -24.14
C LYS A 366 16.30 8.67 -23.60
N ASP A 367 15.98 7.42 -23.91
CA ASP A 367 16.77 6.24 -23.53
C ASP A 367 17.09 6.20 -22.01
N SER A 368 16.15 6.65 -21.18
CA SER A 368 16.42 6.97 -19.77
C SER A 368 15.46 6.29 -18.79
N SER A 369 15.92 6.04 -17.56
CA SER A 369 15.09 5.54 -16.45
C SER A 369 15.02 6.56 -15.32
N ILE A 370 13.80 6.93 -14.93
CA ILE A 370 13.51 8.09 -14.09
C ILE A 370 12.58 7.68 -12.95
N GLU A 371 12.93 8.05 -11.73
CA GLU A 371 12.07 8.00 -10.56
C GLU A 371 11.79 9.44 -10.10
N ILE A 372 10.52 9.83 -10.09
CA ILE A 372 10.06 11.14 -9.62
C ILE A 372 9.27 10.96 -8.34
N GLU A 373 9.65 11.67 -7.29
CA GLU A 373 8.98 11.61 -5.98
C GLU A 373 8.69 13.02 -5.47
N ALA A 374 7.51 13.22 -4.89
CA ALA A 374 7.22 14.40 -4.08
C ALA A 374 7.54 15.75 -4.78
N SER A 375 7.29 15.83 -6.08
CA SER A 375 7.73 16.94 -6.94
C SER A 375 6.55 17.61 -7.65
N GLN A 376 6.76 18.85 -8.10
CA GLN A 376 5.79 19.60 -8.90
C GLN A 376 6.37 19.89 -10.28
N ILE A 377 5.56 19.66 -11.31
CA ILE A 377 5.89 19.98 -12.69
C ILE A 377 4.82 20.93 -13.22
N ILE A 378 5.23 22.15 -13.55
CA ILE A 378 4.32 23.23 -13.96
C ILE A 378 4.81 23.77 -15.31
N SER A 379 4.12 23.37 -16.37
CA SER A 379 4.41 23.79 -17.76
C SER A 379 3.22 24.57 -18.33
N LYS A 380 3.48 25.43 -19.31
CA LYS A 380 2.42 26.02 -20.14
C LYS A 380 2.00 25.10 -21.29
N ASP A 381 2.84 24.14 -21.63
CA ASP A 381 2.66 23.26 -22.79
C ASP A 381 2.79 21.80 -22.34
N ILE A 382 3.86 21.10 -22.71
CA ILE A 382 4.12 19.72 -22.28
C ILE A 382 4.92 19.71 -20.97
N ALA A 383 4.49 18.94 -19.98
CA ALA A 383 5.22 18.78 -18.71
C ALA A 383 6.36 17.76 -18.80
N ILE A 384 6.11 16.57 -19.35
CA ILE A 384 7.11 15.51 -19.53
C ILE A 384 7.06 14.97 -20.95
N THR A 385 8.21 14.87 -21.61
CA THR A 385 8.36 14.18 -22.90
C THR A 385 9.27 12.97 -22.73
N LEU A 386 8.80 11.79 -23.15
CA LEU A 386 9.49 10.51 -23.03
C LEU A 386 9.66 9.83 -24.39
N PHE A 387 10.87 9.33 -24.65
CA PHE A 387 11.18 8.46 -25.79
C PHE A 387 12.00 7.27 -25.30
N ASP A 388 11.55 6.05 -25.59
CA ASP A 388 12.30 4.82 -25.26
C ASP A 388 12.75 4.78 -23.79
N SER A 389 11.88 5.22 -22.88
CA SER A 389 12.22 5.53 -21.49
C SER A 389 11.31 4.83 -20.48
N THR A 390 11.72 4.80 -19.22
CA THR A 390 10.88 4.34 -18.10
C THR A 390 10.68 5.46 -17.09
N LEU A 391 9.43 5.71 -16.70
CA LEU A 391 9.05 6.71 -15.71
C LEU A 391 8.27 6.06 -14.57
N ASN A 392 8.83 6.11 -13.36
CA ASN A 392 8.10 5.85 -12.12
C ASN A 392 7.85 7.17 -11.40
N MET A 393 6.59 7.56 -11.23
CA MET A 393 6.23 8.82 -10.55
C MET A 393 5.37 8.54 -9.33
N THR A 394 5.70 9.18 -8.21
CA THR A 394 5.04 8.97 -6.92
C THR A 394 4.73 10.30 -6.25
N SER A 395 3.51 10.46 -5.74
CA SER A 395 3.15 11.57 -4.85
C SER A 395 3.50 12.96 -5.40
N SER A 396 3.24 13.19 -6.69
CA SER A 396 3.70 14.39 -7.40
C SER A 396 2.56 15.09 -8.14
N ASN A 397 2.72 16.37 -8.47
CA ASN A 397 1.70 17.15 -9.16
C ASN A 397 2.17 17.57 -10.55
N ILE A 398 1.29 17.45 -11.54
CA ILE A 398 1.49 17.93 -12.90
C ILE A 398 0.42 18.98 -13.21
N THR A 399 0.84 20.15 -13.64
CA THR A 399 -0.03 21.20 -14.20
C THR A 399 0.53 21.61 -15.56
N ALA A 400 -0.20 21.33 -16.64
CA ALA A 400 0.29 21.51 -18.01
C ALA A 400 -0.85 21.54 -19.04
N ASN A 401 -0.59 21.93 -20.29
CA ASN A 401 -1.53 21.65 -21.36
C ASN A 401 -1.60 20.13 -21.62
N ILE A 402 -0.43 19.49 -21.79
CA ILE A 402 -0.27 18.04 -21.89
C ILE A 402 0.62 17.56 -20.75
N GLY A 403 0.14 16.59 -19.96
CA GLY A 403 0.87 16.08 -18.80
C GLY A 403 2.13 15.30 -19.21
N ILE A 404 1.95 14.20 -19.93
CA ILE A 404 3.04 13.34 -20.42
C ILE A 404 2.84 13.08 -21.91
N GLN A 405 3.85 13.38 -22.72
CA GLN A 405 3.93 12.98 -24.10
C GLN A 405 4.92 11.81 -24.23
N THR A 406 4.52 10.72 -24.89
CA THR A 406 5.29 9.47 -24.86
C THR A 406 5.33 8.70 -26.17
N VAL A 407 6.46 8.03 -26.41
CA VAL A 407 6.71 7.03 -27.46
C VAL A 407 7.52 5.88 -26.87
N ARG A 408 7.10 4.63 -27.14
CA ARG A 408 7.81 3.40 -26.74
C ARG A 408 8.34 3.41 -25.30
N SER A 409 7.54 3.88 -24.34
CA SER A 409 7.98 4.06 -22.96
C SER A 409 7.05 3.37 -21.96
N HIS A 410 7.60 3.03 -20.79
CA HIS A 410 6.85 2.43 -19.69
C HIS A 410 6.58 3.47 -18.60
N ILE A 411 5.32 3.67 -18.24
CA ILE A 411 4.91 4.69 -17.27
C ILE A 411 4.19 4.04 -16.09
N ASP A 412 4.66 4.28 -14.87
CA ASP A 412 3.95 3.90 -13.64
C ASP A 412 3.81 5.13 -12.75
N VAL A 413 2.58 5.65 -12.65
CA VAL A 413 2.27 6.81 -11.82
C VAL A 413 1.34 6.44 -10.67
N ALA A 414 1.74 6.81 -9.46
CA ALA A 414 1.00 6.48 -8.25
C ALA A 414 0.81 7.69 -7.33
N GLY A 415 -0.45 8.01 -7.02
CA GLY A 415 -0.82 9.19 -6.26
C GLY A 415 -0.35 10.46 -6.95
N VAL A 416 -0.52 10.58 -8.26
CA VAL A 416 -0.18 11.79 -9.03
C VAL A 416 -1.45 12.57 -9.35
N ASP A 417 -1.41 13.88 -9.15
CA ASP A 417 -2.51 14.77 -9.53
C ASP A 417 -2.16 15.47 -10.84
N PHE A 418 -2.93 15.17 -11.88
CA PHE A 418 -2.86 15.81 -13.18
C PHE A 418 -3.94 16.89 -13.24
N LYS A 419 -3.50 18.13 -13.49
CA LYS A 419 -4.35 19.25 -13.87
C LYS A 419 -3.96 19.64 -15.29
N THR A 420 -4.67 19.10 -16.27
CA THR A 420 -4.31 19.23 -17.69
C THR A 420 -5.43 19.79 -18.54
N GLU A 421 -5.10 20.60 -19.53
CA GLU A 421 -6.10 21.18 -20.44
C GLU A 421 -6.45 20.21 -21.58
N THR A 422 -5.45 19.68 -22.29
CA THR A 422 -5.65 18.78 -23.43
C THR A 422 -5.68 17.31 -23.01
N ALA A 423 -4.63 16.81 -22.35
CA ALA A 423 -4.53 15.39 -21.98
C ALA A 423 -3.57 15.14 -20.81
N ALA A 424 -3.88 14.16 -19.97
CA ALA A 424 -2.94 13.67 -18.95
C ALA A 424 -1.77 12.91 -19.57
N VAL A 425 -2.05 12.05 -20.55
CA VAL A 425 -1.04 11.35 -21.36
C VAL A 425 -1.45 11.39 -22.82
N ASN A 426 -0.48 11.73 -23.67
CA ASN A 426 -0.56 11.68 -25.12
C ASN A 426 0.46 10.66 -25.64
N ASN A 427 -0.01 9.53 -26.19
CA ASN A 427 0.82 8.40 -26.61
C ASN A 427 0.82 8.27 -28.13
N PHE A 428 2.01 8.36 -28.73
CA PHE A 428 2.20 8.22 -30.17
C PHE A 428 2.59 6.79 -30.59
N GLY A 429 2.49 5.81 -29.69
CA GLY A 429 2.62 4.38 -29.98
C GLY A 429 3.68 3.66 -29.14
N GLY A 430 3.41 2.38 -28.85
CA GLY A 430 4.34 1.46 -28.18
C GLY A 430 4.59 1.72 -26.70
N SER A 431 3.85 2.64 -26.07
CA SER A 431 3.96 2.92 -24.63
C SER A 431 2.79 2.29 -23.86
N ASP A 432 3.04 1.85 -22.63
CA ASP A 432 2.03 1.51 -21.62
C ASP A 432 2.08 2.48 -20.44
N ALA A 433 0.95 2.64 -19.76
CA ALA A 433 0.88 3.40 -18.53
C ALA A 433 -0.05 2.75 -17.50
N VAL A 434 0.43 2.70 -16.26
CA VAL A 434 -0.31 2.24 -15.09
C VAL A 434 -0.55 3.41 -14.15
N PHE A 435 -1.79 3.56 -13.70
CA PHE A 435 -2.22 4.61 -12.77
C PHE A 435 -2.73 3.99 -11.48
N SER A 436 -2.13 4.34 -10.35
CA SER A 436 -2.60 3.93 -9.02
C SER A 436 -3.03 5.14 -8.22
N VAL A 437 -4.30 5.24 -7.79
CA VAL A 437 -4.83 6.32 -6.93
C VAL A 437 -4.47 7.75 -7.38
N SER A 438 -4.24 7.92 -8.68
CA SER A 438 -3.92 9.18 -9.34
C SER A 438 -5.21 9.87 -9.77
N ASN A 439 -5.22 11.20 -9.81
CA ASN A 439 -6.38 11.97 -10.24
C ASN A 439 -6.08 12.71 -11.54
N VAL A 440 -7.04 12.69 -12.46
CA VAL A 440 -6.94 13.36 -13.76
C VAL A 440 -8.07 14.36 -13.89
N ASN A 441 -7.76 15.63 -13.61
CA ASN A 441 -8.66 16.75 -13.84
C ASN A 441 -8.34 17.35 -15.23
N GLY A 442 -9.08 16.94 -16.26
CA GLY A 442 -8.89 17.39 -17.65
C GLY A 442 -9.69 16.56 -18.66
N HIS A 443 -9.58 16.89 -19.95
CA HIS A 443 -10.13 16.05 -21.02
C HIS A 443 -9.29 14.76 -21.18
N SER A 444 -10.01 13.69 -21.50
CA SER A 444 -9.60 12.28 -21.69
C SER A 444 -8.13 11.97 -22.04
N LEU A 445 -7.67 10.78 -21.65
CA LEU A 445 -6.51 10.12 -22.24
C LEU A 445 -6.77 9.87 -23.74
N HIS A 446 -6.05 10.55 -24.64
CA HIS A 446 -6.13 10.25 -26.06
C HIS A 446 -5.44 8.90 -26.36
N ARG A 447 -6.25 7.88 -26.71
CA ARG A 447 -5.82 6.49 -26.92
C ARG A 447 -5.49 6.21 -28.39
N TYR A 448 -4.30 5.70 -28.65
CA TYR A 448 -4.00 4.87 -29.83
C TYR A 448 -3.38 3.55 -29.35
N LYS A 449 -4.26 2.55 -29.13
CA LYS A 449 -4.02 1.14 -28.75
C LYS A 449 -3.11 0.86 -27.53
N ASP A 450 -3.55 -0.11 -26.74
CA ASP A 450 -2.83 -0.77 -25.63
C ASP A 450 -2.55 0.06 -24.37
N PHE A 451 -3.59 0.67 -23.81
CA PHE A 451 -3.57 1.11 -22.41
C PHE A 451 -4.42 0.16 -21.55
N SER A 452 -3.79 -0.56 -20.61
CA SER A 452 -4.49 -1.15 -19.47
C SER A 452 -4.83 -0.05 -18.46
N LEU A 453 -5.83 0.75 -18.81
CA LEU A 453 -6.45 1.73 -17.91
C LEU A 453 -7.42 1.01 -16.97
N GLU A 454 -6.88 0.40 -15.92
CA GLU A 454 -7.68 -0.12 -14.80
C GLU A 454 -7.52 0.72 -13.54
N GLY A 455 -7.84 2.01 -13.71
CA GLY A 455 -8.16 2.94 -12.63
C GLY A 455 -9.20 3.90 -13.20
N ARG A 456 -10.39 3.98 -12.58
CA ARG A 456 -11.43 4.90 -13.04
C ARG A 456 -10.89 6.35 -12.92
N ILE A 457 -11.10 7.12 -13.98
CA ILE A 457 -11.04 8.59 -13.99
C ILE A 457 -12.07 9.11 -12.98
#